data_AF-A0A358N8X6-F1
#
_entry.id   AF-A0A358N8X6-F1
#
_cell.length_a   1.000
_cell.length_b   1.000
_cell.length_c   1.000
_cell.angle_alpha   90.00
_cell.angle_beta   90.00
_cell.angle_gamma   90.00
#
_symmetry.space_group_name_H-M   'P 1'
#
loop_
_entity.id
_entity.type
_entity.pdbx_description
1 polymer ?
#
loop_
_entity_poly.entity_id
_entity_poly.type
_entity_poly.pdbx_seq_one_letter_code
_entity_poly.pdbx_strand_id
1 'polypeptide(L)'
;DPGIDLDPGLDMDVAVDGVGLDVADGAGVDFLHGIGAGSIRATNFGRVPLVLWGGIFTVAFWSVSYGLWHTFESGWFSPPGWFSSSLLAFPNVFIAVAVTKGVTQPMLKHFVPPPKYGHQKLLGATCEICTIEATGEFGQAKFRTDAAPLLLNVRTDGPHIPKGTEVRIIGFDRDKRIYKVTHLQQETSS
;
A
#
# COMPACT_ATOMS: atom_id res chain seq x y z
N ASP A 1 34.94 29.28 25.38
CA ASP A 1 33.88 28.34 25.80
C ASP A 1 32.56 29.07 25.78
N PRO A 2 31.61 28.56 25.00
CA PRO A 2 30.70 27.54 25.53
C PRO A 2 30.72 26.26 24.70
N GLY A 3 30.90 25.14 25.39
CA GLY A 3 30.87 23.80 24.82
C GLY A 3 29.52 23.48 24.22
N ILE A 4 29.55 22.95 22.99
CA ILE A 4 28.44 22.22 22.41
C ILE A 4 28.43 20.86 23.10
N ASP A 5 27.58 20.70 24.12
CA ASP A 5 27.28 19.41 24.73
C ASP A 5 26.36 18.64 23.79
N LEU A 6 26.95 17.71 23.03
CA LEU A 6 26.22 16.65 22.33
C LEU A 6 25.95 15.56 23.36
N ASP A 7 24.74 15.57 23.93
CA ASP A 7 24.26 14.46 24.76
C ASP A 7 24.15 13.17 23.89
N PRO A 8 24.93 12.11 24.18
CA PRO A 8 24.94 10.86 23.41
C PRO A 8 23.80 9.94 23.86
N GLY A 9 22.61 10.52 24.03
CA GLY A 9 21.41 9.84 24.50
C GLY A 9 20.25 9.85 23.52
N LEU A 10 20.43 10.33 22.27
CA LEU A 10 19.38 10.29 21.25
C LEU A 10 19.19 8.85 20.76
N ASP A 11 18.40 8.11 21.53
CA ASP A 11 17.63 6.95 21.16
C ASP A 11 16.75 7.27 19.94
N MET A 12 17.36 7.24 18.75
CA MET A 12 16.66 7.13 17.48
C MET A 12 16.02 5.75 17.37
N ASP A 13 14.93 5.56 18.09
CA ASP A 13 14.01 4.46 17.88
C ASP A 13 13.27 4.71 16.55
N VAL A 14 13.85 4.20 15.47
CA VAL A 14 13.19 4.10 14.16
C VAL A 14 12.14 2.99 14.25
N ALA A 15 11.03 3.29 14.94
CA ALA A 15 9.81 2.52 14.87
C ALA A 15 9.04 2.92 13.61
N VAL A 16 9.32 2.22 12.49
CA VAL A 16 8.47 2.28 11.29
C VAL A 16 7.30 1.33 11.50
N ASP A 17 6.26 1.83 12.16
CA ASP A 17 4.91 1.28 12.01
C ASP A 17 3.92 2.45 11.90
N GLY A 18 3.50 2.75 10.66
CA GLY A 18 2.35 3.62 10.39
C GLY A 18 2.46 5.11 10.79
N VAL A 19 3.56 5.79 10.43
CA VAL A 19 3.75 7.26 10.35
C VAL A 19 2.73 8.15 11.09
N GLY A 20 2.82 8.20 12.42
CA GLY A 20 2.31 9.30 13.25
C GLY A 20 3.49 10.18 13.65
N LEU A 21 3.77 11.22 12.85
CA LEU A 21 4.82 12.18 13.13
C LEU A 21 4.19 13.40 13.82
N ASP A 22 4.12 13.39 15.14
CA ASP A 22 3.76 14.57 15.94
C ASP A 22 5.05 15.34 16.23
N VAL A 23 5.39 16.29 15.35
CA VAL A 23 6.57 17.15 15.49
C VAL A 23 6.07 18.59 15.59
N ALA A 24 6.44 19.21 16.71
CA ALA A 24 5.93 20.48 17.18
C ALA A 24 6.17 21.66 16.21
N ASP A 25 5.20 22.57 16.31
CA ASP A 25 4.87 23.79 15.58
C ASP A 25 6.03 24.65 15.05
N GLY A 26 5.93 25.05 13.78
CA GLY A 26 6.82 26.01 13.13
C GLY A 26 6.69 25.99 11.60
N ALA A 27 6.19 27.10 11.02
CA ALA A 27 5.77 27.31 9.63
C ALA A 27 6.72 26.90 8.46
N GLY A 28 7.89 26.30 8.73
CA GLY A 28 8.72 25.62 7.72
C GLY A 28 8.39 24.13 7.53
N VAL A 29 7.68 23.51 8.49
CA VAL A 29 7.33 22.09 8.45
C VAL A 29 6.21 21.83 7.44
N ASP A 30 5.26 22.74 7.22
CA ASP A 30 4.16 22.54 6.26
C ASP A 30 4.62 22.40 4.80
N PHE A 31 5.67 23.12 4.40
CA PHE A 31 6.25 22.98 3.05
C PHE A 31 6.98 21.64 2.91
N LEU A 32 7.75 21.23 3.92
CA LEU A 32 8.43 19.93 3.95
C LEU A 32 7.44 18.77 4.11
N HIS A 33 6.30 18.98 4.77
CA HIS A 33 5.23 18.01 4.94
C HIS A 33 4.41 17.87 3.65
N GLY A 34 4.16 18.97 2.93
CA GLY A 34 3.52 18.97 1.60
C GLY A 34 4.41 18.35 0.51
N ILE A 35 5.71 18.69 0.49
CA ILE A 35 6.69 18.07 -0.41
C ILE A 35 6.96 16.63 0.00
N GLY A 36 7.09 16.33 1.30
CA GLY A 36 7.35 15.00 1.83
C GLY A 36 6.19 14.03 1.58
N ALA A 37 4.96 14.40 1.96
CA ALA A 37 3.79 13.58 1.71
C ALA A 37 3.48 13.43 0.20
N GLY A 38 3.71 14.49 -0.57
CA GLY A 38 3.58 14.49 -2.04
C GLY A 38 4.62 13.61 -2.73
N SER A 39 5.88 13.67 -2.31
CA SER A 39 6.98 12.89 -2.88
C SER A 39 6.95 11.41 -2.45
N ILE A 40 6.54 11.09 -1.23
CA ILE A 40 6.31 9.70 -0.78
C ILE A 40 5.23 9.03 -1.64
N ARG A 41 4.10 9.72 -1.86
CA ARG A 41 3.01 9.20 -2.69
C ARG A 41 3.35 9.17 -4.19
N ALA A 42 4.14 10.14 -4.66
CA ALA A 42 4.55 10.23 -6.07
C ALA A 42 5.62 9.20 -6.47
N THR A 43 6.37 8.61 -5.52
CA THR A 43 7.61 7.86 -5.81
C THR A 43 7.48 6.35 -5.58
N ASN A 44 6.26 5.82 -5.39
CA ASN A 44 5.99 4.43 -4.97
C ASN A 44 6.64 4.05 -3.62
N PHE A 45 7.08 5.05 -2.86
CA PHE A 45 7.74 4.91 -1.57
C PHE A 45 6.75 4.28 -0.58
N GLY A 46 7.15 3.22 0.12
CA GLY A 46 6.31 2.47 1.06
C GLY A 46 5.45 1.35 0.46
N ARG A 47 5.41 1.18 -0.87
CA ARG A 47 4.74 0.03 -1.53
C ARG A 47 5.71 -1.07 -1.99
N VAL A 48 6.99 -0.73 -2.07
CA VAL A 48 8.10 -1.63 -2.46
C VAL A 48 9.12 -1.62 -1.32
N PRO A 49 9.77 -2.76 -0.98
CA PRO A 49 10.84 -2.80 0.00
C PRO A 49 11.89 -1.72 -0.24
N LEU A 50 12.26 -0.97 0.82
CA LEU A 50 13.16 0.20 0.73
C LEU A 50 14.49 -0.14 0.05
N VAL A 51 15.03 -1.33 0.32
CA VAL A 51 16.30 -1.81 -0.26
C VAL A 51 16.21 -1.94 -1.78
N LEU A 52 15.08 -2.44 -2.31
CA LEU A 52 14.88 -2.57 -3.76
C LEU A 52 14.72 -1.21 -4.42
N TRP A 53 13.95 -0.32 -3.79
CA TRP A 53 13.79 1.05 -4.29
C TRP A 53 15.14 1.78 -4.33
N GLY A 54 15.90 1.71 -3.23
CA GLY A 54 17.23 2.32 -3.12
C GLY A 54 18.21 1.78 -4.15
N GLY A 55 18.24 0.46 -4.38
CA GLY A 55 19.10 -0.14 -5.39
C GLY A 55 18.80 0.34 -6.82
N ILE A 56 17.51 0.38 -7.20
CA ILE A 56 17.10 0.88 -8.52
C ILE A 56 17.45 2.37 -8.67
N PHE A 57 17.21 3.16 -7.63
CA PHE A 57 17.56 4.57 -7.60
C PHE A 57 19.07 4.79 -7.76
N THR A 58 19.91 4.07 -7.02
CA THR A 58 21.37 4.21 -7.10
C THR A 58 21.88 3.93 -8.51
N VAL A 59 21.40 2.86 -9.16
CA VAL A 59 21.78 2.53 -10.54
C VAL A 59 21.28 3.59 -11.53
N ALA A 60 20.03 4.05 -11.38
CA ALA A 60 19.47 5.08 -12.23
C ALA A 60 20.22 6.42 -12.09
N PHE A 61 20.52 6.84 -10.85
CA PHE A 61 21.25 8.06 -10.55
C PHE A 61 22.67 8.04 -11.11
N TRP A 62 23.39 6.92 -10.93
CA TRP A 62 24.72 6.75 -11.52
C TRP A 62 24.65 6.82 -13.06
N SER A 63 23.69 6.13 -13.68
CA SER A 63 23.53 6.09 -15.14
C SER A 63 23.19 7.46 -15.74
N VAL A 64 22.28 8.19 -15.10
CA VAL A 64 21.89 9.55 -15.50
C VAL A 64 23.07 10.51 -15.35
N SER A 65 23.77 10.45 -14.22
CA SER A 65 24.93 11.31 -13.96
C SER A 65 26.05 11.06 -14.97
N TYR A 66 26.37 9.80 -15.22
CA TYR A 66 27.38 9.42 -16.22
C TYR A 66 26.98 9.86 -17.63
N GLY A 67 25.72 9.62 -18.01
CA GLY A 67 25.19 9.98 -19.33
C GLY A 67 25.20 11.48 -19.59
N LEU A 68 24.68 12.29 -18.66
CA LEU A 68 24.64 13.75 -18.79
C LEU A 68 26.05 14.35 -18.81
N TRP A 69 26.94 13.83 -17.97
CA TRP A 69 28.34 14.25 -17.93
C TRP A 69 29.03 14.07 -19.29
N HIS A 70 28.89 12.91 -19.92
CA HIS A 70 29.56 12.59 -21.19
C HIS A 70 28.87 13.13 -22.44
N THR A 71 27.64 13.62 -22.35
CA THR A 71 26.90 14.12 -23.52
C THR A 71 26.82 15.64 -23.56
N PHE A 72 26.54 16.29 -22.43
CA PHE A 72 26.28 17.73 -22.38
C PHE A 72 27.24 18.45 -21.44
N GLU A 73 27.41 17.97 -20.21
CA GLU A 73 28.00 18.79 -19.15
C GLU A 73 29.53 18.95 -19.28
N SER A 74 30.23 17.91 -19.75
CA SER A 74 31.69 17.95 -19.93
C SER A 74 32.16 19.04 -20.91
N GLY A 75 31.34 19.41 -21.89
CA GLY A 75 31.67 20.47 -22.85
C GLY A 75 31.36 21.89 -22.34
N TRP A 76 30.40 22.03 -21.42
CA TRP A 76 29.88 23.33 -20.99
C TRP A 76 30.45 23.79 -19.64
N PHE A 77 30.86 22.86 -18.78
CA PHE A 77 31.19 23.12 -17.38
C PHE A 77 32.63 22.72 -16.98
N SER A 78 33.56 22.68 -17.93
CA SER A 78 34.96 22.31 -17.63
C SER A 78 35.87 23.54 -17.47
N PRO A 79 36.65 23.66 -16.37
CA PRO A 79 36.72 22.75 -15.21
C PRO A 79 35.60 23.03 -14.18
N PRO A 80 34.91 21.99 -13.67
CA PRO A 80 33.84 22.20 -12.70
C PRO A 80 34.42 22.43 -11.30
N GLY A 81 34.02 23.52 -10.65
CA GLY A 81 34.21 23.70 -9.21
C GLY A 81 33.22 22.85 -8.40
N TRP A 82 33.50 22.67 -7.10
CA TRP A 82 32.65 21.89 -6.18
C TRP A 82 31.19 22.39 -6.14
N PHE A 83 30.99 23.71 -6.25
CA PHE A 83 29.67 24.35 -6.24
C PHE A 83 28.87 24.04 -7.51
N SER A 84 29.50 24.14 -8.68
CA SER A 84 28.86 23.77 -9.96
C SER A 84 28.49 22.29 -10.00
N SER A 85 29.37 21.40 -9.52
CA SER A 85 29.09 19.96 -9.44
C SER A 85 27.89 19.66 -8.54
N SER A 86 27.74 20.37 -7.42
CA SER A 86 26.60 20.22 -6.51
C SER A 86 25.29 20.67 -7.16
N LEU A 87 25.32 21.76 -7.94
CA LEU A 87 24.15 22.26 -8.65
C LEU A 87 23.70 21.33 -9.79
N LEU A 88 24.66 20.70 -10.48
CA LEU A 88 24.41 19.71 -11.54
C LEU A 88 23.86 18.38 -11.00
N ALA A 89 24.20 18.02 -9.76
CA ALA A 89 23.66 16.81 -9.14
C ALA A 89 22.15 16.89 -8.87
N PHE A 90 21.62 18.09 -8.62
CA PHE A 90 20.21 18.30 -8.30
C PHE A 90 19.25 17.81 -9.40
N PRO A 91 19.36 18.23 -10.68
CA PRO A 91 18.51 17.71 -11.76
C PRO A 91 18.67 16.20 -11.96
N ASN A 92 19.87 15.64 -11.73
CA ASN A 92 20.12 14.21 -11.84
C ASN A 92 19.27 13.40 -10.86
N VAL A 93 19.05 13.93 -9.64
CA VAL A 93 18.15 13.30 -8.65
C VAL A 93 16.72 13.24 -9.18
N PHE A 94 16.18 14.32 -9.75
CA PHE A 94 14.80 14.33 -10.27
C PHE A 94 14.61 13.35 -11.41
N ILE A 95 15.55 13.31 -12.35
CA ILE A 95 15.52 12.38 -13.49
C ILE A 95 15.64 10.94 -12.98
N ALA A 96 16.55 10.67 -12.05
CA ALA A 96 16.72 9.34 -11.46
C ALA A 96 15.47 8.88 -10.70
N VAL A 97 14.82 9.76 -9.95
CA VAL A 97 13.54 9.48 -9.28
C VAL A 97 12.45 9.14 -10.29
N ALA A 98 12.34 9.88 -11.41
CA ALA A 98 11.37 9.61 -12.46
C ALA A 98 11.60 8.24 -13.12
N VAL A 99 12.86 7.90 -13.42
CA VAL A 99 13.24 6.57 -13.94
C VAL A 99 12.91 5.47 -12.93
N THR A 100 13.27 5.67 -11.66
CA THR A 100 12.99 4.72 -10.57
C THR A 100 11.50 4.47 -10.41
N LYS A 101 10.68 5.53 -10.50
CA LYS A 101 9.21 5.41 -10.50
C LYS A 101 8.72 4.56 -11.67
N GLY A 102 9.19 4.83 -12.88
CA GLY A 102 8.81 4.08 -14.07
C GLY A 102 9.12 2.58 -13.96
N VAL A 103 10.29 2.24 -13.41
CA VAL A 103 10.73 0.85 -13.20
C VAL A 103 9.95 0.17 -12.07
N THR A 104 9.71 0.86 -10.96
CA THR A 104 9.03 0.28 -9.78
C THR A 104 7.51 0.16 -9.95
N GLN A 105 6.90 0.97 -10.81
CA GLN A 105 5.44 0.97 -11.02
C GLN A 105 4.86 -0.36 -11.52
N PRO A 106 5.42 -1.07 -12.52
CA PRO A 106 4.94 -2.41 -12.89
C PRO A 106 5.19 -3.46 -11.79
N MET A 107 6.23 -3.29 -10.97
CA MET A 107 6.56 -4.22 -9.89
C MET A 107 5.51 -4.20 -8.77
N LEU A 108 4.80 -3.07 -8.58
CA LEU A 108 3.73 -2.94 -7.58
C LEU A 108 2.67 -4.04 -7.69
N LYS A 109 2.39 -4.54 -8.89
CA LYS A 109 1.41 -5.62 -9.10
C LYS A 109 1.75 -6.91 -8.35
N HIS A 110 3.03 -7.14 -8.08
CA HIS A 110 3.53 -8.35 -7.41
C HIS A 110 3.68 -8.16 -5.90
N PHE A 111 3.89 -6.93 -5.44
CA PHE A 111 4.18 -6.63 -4.03
C PHE A 111 3.00 -6.08 -3.25
N VAL A 112 1.99 -5.50 -3.91
CA VAL A 112 0.77 -5.04 -3.25
C VAL A 112 -0.16 -6.24 -3.07
N PRO A 113 -0.41 -6.71 -1.83
CA PRO A 113 -1.34 -7.80 -1.61
C PRO A 113 -2.72 -7.40 -2.15
N PRO A 114 -3.48 -8.32 -2.77
CA PRO A 114 -4.86 -8.03 -3.16
C PRO A 114 -5.62 -7.52 -1.92
N PRO A 115 -6.53 -6.56 -2.09
CA PRO A 115 -7.26 -5.98 -0.97
C PRO A 115 -7.89 -7.11 -0.16
N LYS A 116 -7.47 -7.27 1.10
CA LYS A 116 -8.14 -8.16 2.03
C LYS A 116 -9.60 -7.72 2.06
N TYR A 117 -10.53 -8.61 1.70
CA TYR A 117 -11.95 -8.32 1.80
C TYR A 117 -12.26 -8.06 3.28
N GLY A 118 -12.25 -6.78 3.67
CA GLY A 118 -12.62 -6.38 5.02
C GLY A 118 -14.04 -6.87 5.28
N HIS A 119 -14.29 -7.42 6.46
CA HIS A 119 -15.57 -8.03 6.84
C HIS A 119 -16.80 -7.15 6.53
N GLN A 120 -16.64 -5.82 6.47
CA GLN A 120 -17.68 -4.87 6.09
C GLN A 120 -18.03 -4.85 4.59
N LYS A 121 -17.07 -5.16 3.70
CA LYS A 121 -17.30 -5.21 2.25
C LYS A 121 -18.12 -6.43 1.82
N LEU A 122 -18.21 -7.44 2.69
CA LEU A 122 -18.95 -8.68 2.43
C LEU A 122 -20.43 -8.59 2.84
N LEU A 123 -20.82 -7.56 3.61
CA LEU A 123 -22.22 -7.33 3.96
C LEU A 123 -23.02 -6.93 2.71
N GLY A 124 -24.18 -7.54 2.52
CA GLY A 124 -25.05 -7.36 1.35
C GLY A 124 -24.62 -8.18 0.12
N ALA A 125 -23.43 -8.79 0.14
CA ALA A 125 -22.94 -9.60 -0.97
C ALA A 125 -23.62 -10.99 -1.00
N THR A 126 -23.69 -11.58 -2.18
CA THR A 126 -24.22 -12.94 -2.39
C THR A 126 -23.10 -13.97 -2.32
N CYS A 127 -23.39 -15.12 -1.73
CA CYS A 127 -22.48 -16.27 -1.63
C CYS A 127 -23.27 -17.57 -1.80
N GLU A 128 -22.58 -18.66 -2.13
CA GLU A 128 -23.22 -19.95 -2.41
C GLU A 128 -22.89 -20.96 -1.30
N ILE A 129 -23.90 -21.64 -0.75
CA ILE A 129 -23.70 -22.65 0.29
C ILE A 129 -22.90 -23.85 -0.25
N CYS A 130 -21.85 -24.24 0.45
CA CYS A 130 -20.96 -25.35 0.06
C CYS A 130 -21.14 -26.60 0.90
N THR A 131 -21.51 -26.43 2.17
CA THR A 131 -21.90 -27.55 3.04
C THR A 131 -23.17 -28.20 2.50
N ILE A 132 -23.38 -29.47 2.83
CA ILE A 132 -24.57 -30.23 2.41
C ILE A 132 -25.85 -29.45 2.78
N GLU A 133 -25.83 -28.86 3.96
CA GLU A 133 -26.83 -27.93 4.47
C GLU A 133 -26.17 -26.84 5.32
N ALA A 134 -26.82 -25.69 5.42
CA ALA A 134 -26.50 -24.63 6.36
C ALA A 134 -27.68 -24.46 7.33
N THR A 135 -27.37 -24.32 8.61
CA THR A 135 -28.28 -24.22 9.74
C THR A 135 -27.93 -23.02 10.62
N GLY A 136 -28.71 -22.77 11.67
CA GLY A 136 -28.41 -21.74 12.68
C GLY A 136 -27.14 -22.01 13.49
N GLU A 137 -26.62 -23.25 13.47
CA GLU A 137 -25.44 -23.67 14.26
C GLU A 137 -24.24 -24.11 13.42
N PHE A 138 -24.45 -24.47 12.15
CA PHE A 138 -23.40 -24.98 11.27
C PHE A 138 -23.59 -24.54 9.81
N GLY A 139 -22.51 -24.37 9.07
CA GLY A 139 -22.58 -24.07 7.64
C GLY A 139 -21.35 -23.36 7.11
N GLN A 140 -21.05 -23.58 5.83
CA GLN A 140 -20.04 -22.83 5.08
C GLN A 140 -20.56 -22.40 3.72
N ALA A 141 -20.16 -21.20 3.30
CA ALA A 141 -20.44 -20.66 1.99
C ALA A 141 -19.15 -20.30 1.25
N LYS A 142 -19.15 -20.44 -0.07
CA LYS A 142 -18.09 -19.89 -0.93
C LYS A 142 -18.52 -18.51 -1.41
N PHE A 143 -17.66 -17.54 -1.18
CA PHE A 143 -17.74 -16.23 -1.78
C PHE A 143 -16.81 -16.17 -2.99
N ARG A 144 -17.38 -15.90 -4.16
CA ARG A 144 -16.61 -15.77 -5.41
C ARG A 144 -15.81 -14.47 -5.36
N THR A 145 -14.50 -14.57 -5.53
CA THR A 145 -13.59 -13.43 -5.66
C THR A 145 -12.91 -13.50 -7.03
N ASP A 146 -12.20 -12.45 -7.44
CA ASP A 146 -11.42 -12.44 -8.69
C ASP A 146 -10.22 -13.43 -8.65
N ALA A 147 -9.96 -14.05 -7.48
CA ALA A 147 -8.91 -15.02 -7.26
C ALA A 147 -9.50 -16.35 -6.72
N ALA A 148 -8.95 -16.87 -5.63
CA ALA A 148 -9.45 -18.09 -5.00
C ALA A 148 -10.80 -17.82 -4.28
N PRO A 149 -11.77 -18.76 -4.37
CA PRO A 149 -13.03 -18.62 -3.64
C PRO A 149 -12.78 -18.61 -2.14
N LEU A 150 -13.35 -17.63 -1.44
CA LEU A 150 -13.18 -17.46 -0.01
C LEU A 150 -14.24 -18.30 0.72
N LEU A 151 -13.81 -19.21 1.59
CA LEU A 151 -14.72 -19.98 2.45
C LEU A 151 -15.08 -19.16 3.69
N LEU A 152 -16.38 -18.93 3.87
CA LEU A 152 -16.94 -18.17 4.98
C LEU A 152 -17.75 -19.10 5.86
N ASN A 153 -17.54 -19.00 7.18
CA ASN A 153 -18.41 -19.65 8.15
C ASN A 153 -19.73 -18.87 8.22
N VAL A 154 -20.83 -19.53 7.88
CA VAL A 154 -22.15 -18.91 7.79
C VAL A 154 -23.15 -19.59 8.73
N ARG A 155 -24.15 -18.84 9.19
CA ARG A 155 -25.30 -19.34 9.93
C ARG A 155 -26.57 -18.77 9.34
N THR A 156 -27.61 -19.59 9.28
CA THR A 156 -28.92 -19.18 8.77
C THR A 156 -29.69 -18.42 9.83
N ASP A 157 -30.45 -17.40 9.40
CA ASP A 157 -31.35 -16.61 10.27
C ASP A 157 -32.78 -17.19 10.28
N GLY A 158 -32.94 -18.45 9.85
CA GLY A 158 -34.24 -19.09 9.64
C GLY A 158 -34.10 -20.54 9.17
N PRO A 159 -34.82 -20.98 8.12
CA PRO A 159 -34.85 -22.38 7.70
C PRO A 159 -33.49 -22.89 7.22
N HIS A 160 -33.35 -24.22 7.18
CA HIS A 160 -32.18 -24.89 6.65
C HIS A 160 -32.02 -24.59 5.16
N ILE A 161 -30.80 -24.24 4.74
CA ILE A 161 -30.51 -23.89 3.35
C ILE A 161 -29.63 -24.99 2.74
N PRO A 162 -30.05 -25.65 1.65
CA PRO A 162 -29.28 -26.74 1.05
C PRO A 162 -28.05 -26.23 0.29
N LYS A 163 -27.13 -27.16 0.00
CA LYS A 163 -25.96 -26.92 -0.85
C LYS A 163 -26.34 -26.33 -2.20
N GLY A 164 -25.54 -25.38 -2.67
CA GLY A 164 -25.67 -24.79 -4.00
C GLY A 164 -26.67 -23.63 -4.06
N THR A 165 -27.39 -23.34 -2.97
CA THR A 165 -28.27 -22.18 -2.91
C THR A 165 -27.48 -20.89 -2.73
N GLU A 166 -27.84 -19.87 -3.49
CA GLU A 166 -27.33 -18.52 -3.30
C GLU A 166 -28.06 -17.83 -2.13
N VAL A 167 -27.27 -17.22 -1.25
CA VAL A 167 -27.74 -16.54 -0.05
C VAL A 167 -27.09 -15.17 0.06
N ARG A 168 -27.76 -14.23 0.74
CA ARG A 168 -27.24 -12.89 1.00
C ARG A 168 -26.69 -12.79 2.41
N ILE A 169 -25.50 -12.22 2.55
CA ILE A 169 -24.89 -11.93 3.85
C ILE A 169 -25.57 -10.69 4.44
N ILE A 170 -26.19 -10.84 5.61
CA ILE A 170 -26.95 -9.77 6.27
C ILE A 170 -26.27 -9.23 7.54
N GLY A 171 -25.32 -9.98 8.10
CA GLY A 171 -24.65 -9.59 9.32
C GLY A 171 -23.34 -10.31 9.53
N PHE A 172 -22.52 -9.76 10.44
CA PHE A 172 -21.27 -10.35 10.85
C PHE A 172 -21.11 -10.24 12.37
N ASP A 173 -20.97 -11.39 13.03
CA ASP A 173 -20.63 -11.50 14.44
C ASP A 173 -19.10 -11.48 14.58
N ARG A 174 -18.56 -10.39 15.16
CA ARG A 174 -17.12 -10.18 15.31
C ARG A 174 -16.49 -11.11 16.33
N ASP A 175 -17.22 -11.44 17.39
CA ASP A 175 -16.71 -12.23 18.51
C ASP A 175 -16.51 -13.69 18.08
N LYS A 176 -17.48 -14.21 17.30
CA LYS A 176 -17.43 -15.59 16.78
C LYS A 176 -16.80 -15.69 15.39
N ARG A 177 -16.56 -14.57 14.70
CA ARG A 177 -16.17 -14.48 13.28
C ARG A 177 -17.11 -15.28 12.36
N ILE A 178 -18.41 -15.12 12.57
CA ILE A 178 -19.47 -15.85 11.85
C ILE A 178 -20.32 -14.86 11.05
N TYR A 179 -20.62 -15.19 9.80
CA TYR A 179 -21.54 -14.43 8.97
C TYR A 179 -22.97 -14.96 9.12
N LYS A 180 -23.94 -14.04 9.26
CA LYS A 180 -25.35 -14.39 9.17
C LYS A 180 -25.82 -14.25 7.73
N VAL A 181 -26.53 -15.25 7.23
CA VAL A 181 -27.05 -15.30 5.87
C VAL A 181 -28.55 -15.53 5.85
N THR A 182 -29.22 -14.97 4.85
CA THR A 182 -30.64 -15.18 4.59
C THR A 182 -30.88 -15.59 3.15
N HIS A 183 -32.04 -16.20 2.89
CA HIS A 183 -32.45 -16.60 1.55
C HIS A 183 -32.63 -15.37 0.66
N LEU A 184 -32.21 -15.45 -0.59
CA LEU A 184 -32.54 -14.42 -1.58
C LEU A 184 -34.05 -14.47 -1.83
N GLN A 185 -34.78 -13.44 -1.40
CA GLN A 185 -36.18 -13.28 -1.76
C GLN A 185 -36.20 -12.82 -3.22
N GLN A 186 -36.60 -13.71 -4.13
CA GLN A 186 -36.80 -13.33 -5.52
C GLN A 186 -38.03 -12.42 -5.58
N GLU A 187 -37.82 -11.15 -5.87
CA GLU A 187 -38.90 -10.22 -6.15
C GLU A 187 -39.48 -10.62 -7.50
N THR A 188 -40.56 -11.40 -7.47
CA THR A 188 -41.33 -11.77 -8.66
C THR A 188 -41.89 -10.49 -9.27
N SER A 189 -41.24 -9.94 -10.29
CA SER A 189 -41.87 -8.95 -11.16
C SER A 189 -42.96 -9.68 -11.95
N SER A 190 -44.19 -9.59 -11.47
CA SER A 190 -45.40 -9.88 -12.26
C SER A 190 -45.86 -8.63 -12.99
#